data_AF-A0A3D1TLZ1-F1
#
_entry.id   AF-A0A3D1TLZ1-F1
#
_cell.length_a   1.000
_cell.length_b   1.000
_cell.length_c   1.000
_cell.angle_alpha   90.00
_cell.angle_beta   90.00
_cell.angle_gamma   90.00
#
_symmetry.space_group_name_H-M   'P 1'
#
loop_
_entity.id
_entity.type
_entity.pdbx_description
1 polymer ?
#
loop_
_entity_poly.entity_id
_entity_poly.type
_entity_poly.pdbx_seq_one_letter_code
_entity_poly.pdbx_strand_id
1 'polypeptide(L)'
;MEIRDTIQSDDIRCDGWIDKDTAEASIRQTEATLKRYTPVYDAQCKEYPRGVEPFRDCIFAEWHVDTDEVVYWLDLDNDILLVTDEIGCARIDDMVRDICRTYAASHAHSD
;
A
#
# COMPACT_ATOMS: atom_id res chain seq x y z
N MET A 1 -18.96 -5.59 7.62
CA MET A 1 -17.68 -6.16 7.18
C MET A 1 -16.87 -4.99 6.69
N GLU A 2 -15.76 -4.71 7.36
CA GLU A 2 -14.88 -3.61 6.98
C GLU A 2 -14.07 -4.02 5.76
N ILE A 3 -13.69 -3.07 4.89
CA ILE A 3 -12.92 -3.38 3.67
C ILE A 3 -11.60 -4.09 3.99
N ARG A 4 -10.96 -3.70 5.11
CA ARG A 4 -9.72 -4.30 5.62
C ARG A 4 -9.88 -5.77 5.99
N ASP A 5 -11.09 -6.24 6.31
CA ASP A 5 -11.34 -7.65 6.63
C ASP A 5 -11.17 -8.57 5.41
N THR A 6 -11.19 -8.00 4.20
CA THR A 6 -11.03 -8.75 2.94
C THR A 6 -9.58 -9.01 2.57
N ILE A 7 -8.63 -8.26 3.14
CA ILE A 7 -7.20 -8.34 2.81
C ILE A 7 -6.56 -9.51 3.55
N GLN A 8 -5.90 -10.38 2.79
CA GLN A 8 -5.11 -11.51 3.28
C GLN A 8 -3.61 -11.27 3.09
N SER A 9 -2.78 -12.07 3.75
CA SER A 9 -1.31 -11.98 3.61
C SER A 9 -0.84 -12.15 2.15
N ASP A 10 -1.49 -13.03 1.40
CA ASP A 10 -1.14 -13.33 0.00
C ASP A 10 -1.46 -12.17 -0.96
N ASP A 11 -2.22 -11.18 -0.50
CA ASP A 11 -2.45 -9.94 -1.24
C ASP A 11 -1.31 -8.94 -1.06
N ILE A 12 -0.40 -9.15 -0.11
CA ILE A 12 0.64 -8.21 0.28
C ILE A 12 1.99 -8.71 -0.23
N ARG A 13 2.76 -7.81 -0.85
CA ARG A 13 4.12 -8.06 -1.31
C ARG A 13 5.03 -6.93 -0.85
N CYS A 14 6.21 -7.28 -0.34
CA CYS A 14 7.29 -6.31 -0.18
C CYS A 14 7.92 -6.01 -1.55
N ASP A 15 7.97 -4.73 -1.91
CA ASP A 15 8.55 -4.26 -3.17
C ASP A 15 10.03 -3.89 -3.01
N GLY A 16 10.46 -3.55 -1.79
CA GLY A 16 11.86 -3.39 -1.45
C GLY A 16 12.10 -2.41 -0.29
N TRP A 17 13.36 -2.08 -0.06
CA TRP A 17 13.76 -1.01 0.84
C TRP A 17 13.95 0.27 0.02
N ILE A 18 13.24 1.34 0.40
CA ILE A 18 13.42 2.67 -0.23
C ILE A 18 14.64 3.35 0.37
N ASP A 19 14.87 3.15 1.66
CA ASP A 19 16.07 3.59 2.39
C ASP A 19 16.41 2.61 3.54
N LYS A 20 17.31 3.00 4.45
CA LYS A 20 17.76 2.13 5.54
C LYS A 20 16.71 1.86 6.62
N ASP A 21 15.71 2.72 6.75
CA ASP A 21 14.70 2.67 7.81
C ASP A 21 13.27 2.53 7.24
N THR A 22 13.09 2.50 5.91
CA THR A 22 11.76 2.44 5.26
C THR A 22 11.68 1.32 4.23
N ALA A 23 10.71 0.41 4.42
CA ALA A 23 10.37 -0.64 3.46
C ALA A 23 9.02 -0.36 2.78
N GLU A 24 8.96 -0.54 1.46
CA GLU A 24 7.75 -0.41 0.67
C GLU A 24 7.09 -1.78 0.44
N ALA A 25 5.77 -1.80 0.53
CA ALA A 25 4.94 -2.92 0.15
C ALA A 25 3.74 -2.46 -0.69
N SER A 26 3.27 -3.37 -1.54
CA SER A 26 2.03 -3.22 -2.28
C SER A 26 1.00 -4.24 -1.79
N ILE A 27 -0.23 -3.79 -1.66
CA ILE A 27 -1.40 -4.58 -1.31
C ILE A 27 -2.30 -4.64 -2.53
N ARG A 28 -2.41 -5.80 -3.16
CA ARG A 28 -3.31 -6.01 -4.29
C ARG A 28 -4.73 -5.66 -3.89
N GLN A 29 -5.40 -4.85 -4.71
CA GLN A 29 -6.79 -4.48 -4.44
C GLN A 29 -7.72 -5.68 -4.62
N THR A 30 -8.54 -5.94 -3.61
CA THR A 30 -9.67 -6.87 -3.70
C THR A 30 -10.85 -6.19 -4.41
N GLU A 31 -11.88 -6.94 -4.80
CA GLU A 31 -13.13 -6.35 -5.32
C GLU A 31 -13.73 -5.32 -4.34
N ALA A 32 -13.61 -5.58 -3.04
CA ALA A 32 -14.15 -4.70 -2.01
C ALA A 32 -13.37 -3.39 -1.90
N THR A 33 -12.03 -3.43 -1.91
CA THR A 33 -11.21 -2.21 -1.85
C THR A 33 -11.31 -1.41 -3.14
N LEU A 34 -11.31 -2.08 -4.31
CA LEU A 34 -11.47 -1.39 -5.59
C LEU A 34 -12.82 -0.68 -5.67
N LYS A 35 -13.91 -1.33 -5.25
CA LYS A 35 -15.23 -0.70 -5.16
C LYS A 35 -15.24 0.50 -4.20
N ARG A 36 -14.52 0.42 -3.08
CA ARG A 36 -14.41 1.50 -2.10
C ARG A 36 -13.71 2.74 -2.65
N TYR A 37 -12.62 2.55 -3.40
CA TYR A 37 -11.74 3.63 -3.87
C TYR A 37 -12.00 4.07 -5.31
N THR A 38 -12.78 3.33 -6.11
CA THR A 38 -13.22 3.77 -7.45
C THR A 38 -13.75 5.20 -7.48
N PRO A 39 -14.63 5.64 -6.55
CA PRO A 39 -15.10 7.02 -6.54
C PRO A 39 -13.98 8.07 -6.33
N VAL A 40 -12.91 7.72 -5.61
CA VAL A 40 -11.75 8.58 -5.38
C VAL A 40 -10.95 8.71 -6.68
N TYR A 41 -10.61 7.59 -7.32
CA TYR A 41 -9.92 7.58 -8.61
C TYR A 41 -10.70 8.32 -9.70
N ASP A 42 -12.02 8.13 -9.75
CA ASP A 42 -12.87 8.77 -10.75
C ASP A 42 -13.02 10.28 -10.50
N ALA A 43 -12.93 10.75 -9.25
CA ALA A 43 -12.88 12.17 -8.92
C ALA A 43 -11.58 12.80 -9.42
N GLN A 44 -10.45 12.13 -9.20
CA GLN A 44 -9.14 12.55 -9.68
C GLN A 44 -9.10 12.71 -11.21
N CYS A 45 -9.56 11.69 -11.96
CA CYS A 45 -9.61 11.76 -13.42
C CYS A 45 -10.50 12.90 -13.94
N LYS A 46 -11.52 13.33 -13.19
CA LYS A 46 -12.38 14.47 -13.55
C LYS A 46 -11.70 15.81 -13.28
N GLU A 47 -10.94 15.91 -12.20
CA GLU A 47 -10.20 17.12 -11.84
C GLU A 47 -9.05 17.36 -12.84
N TYR A 48 -8.40 16.29 -13.31
CA TYR A 48 -7.27 16.32 -14.23
C TYR A 48 -7.53 15.53 -15.53
N PRO A 49 -8.37 16.05 -16.44
CA PRO A 49 -8.84 15.29 -17.60
C PRO A 49 -7.80 15.06 -18.71
N ARG A 50 -6.57 15.58 -18.58
CA ARG A 50 -5.52 15.52 -19.62
C ARG A 50 -4.48 14.42 -19.35
N GLY A 51 -4.95 13.18 -19.21
CA GLY A 51 -4.08 12.00 -19.22
C GLY A 51 -3.65 11.48 -17.85
N VAL A 52 -4.47 11.68 -16.81
CA VAL A 52 -4.27 11.05 -15.51
C VAL A 52 -4.79 9.62 -15.50
N GLU A 53 -3.91 8.68 -15.16
CA GLU A 53 -4.19 7.25 -15.05
C GLU A 53 -3.76 6.76 -13.66
N PRO A 54 -4.63 6.89 -12.63
CA PRO A 54 -4.31 6.42 -11.28
C PRO A 54 -3.93 4.95 -11.25
N PHE A 55 -2.98 4.57 -10.41
CA PHE A 55 -2.60 3.17 -10.26
C PHE A 55 -3.64 2.43 -9.40
N ARG A 56 -4.50 1.64 -10.05
CA ARG A 56 -5.66 0.97 -9.40
C ARG A 56 -5.37 -0.46 -8.94
N ASP A 57 -4.21 -1.02 -9.30
CA ASP A 57 -3.92 -2.45 -9.06
C ASP A 57 -3.57 -2.73 -7.60
N CYS A 58 -2.97 -1.77 -6.90
CA CYS A 58 -2.60 -1.90 -5.49
C CYS A 58 -2.95 -0.66 -4.66
N ILE A 59 -2.89 -0.84 -3.35
CA ILE A 59 -2.72 0.19 -2.33
C ILE A 59 -1.28 0.04 -1.85
N PHE A 60 -0.54 1.13 -1.71
CA PHE A 60 0.83 1.09 -1.22
C PHE A 60 0.85 1.20 0.30
N ALA A 61 1.88 0.61 0.90
CA ALA A 61 2.16 0.65 2.32
C ALA A 61 3.66 0.89 2.54
N GLU A 62 4.00 1.73 3.50
CA GLU A 62 5.37 1.95 3.96
C GLU A 62 5.48 1.54 5.43
N TRP A 63 6.46 0.69 5.75
CA TRP A 63 6.84 0.41 7.13
C TRP A 63 8.10 1.21 7.49
N HIS A 64 7.96 2.12 8.45
CA HIS A 64 9.04 2.90 9.03
C HIS A 64 9.58 2.19 10.27
N VAL A 65 10.77 1.61 10.17
CA VAL A 65 11.38 0.73 11.19
C VAL A 65 11.75 1.48 12.47
N ASP A 66 12.13 2.75 12.35
CA ASP A 66 12.57 3.59 13.46
C ASP A 66 11.43 3.96 14.41
N THR A 67 10.22 4.14 13.88
CA THR A 67 8.99 4.48 14.60
C THR A 67 8.05 3.29 14.76
N ASP A 68 8.29 2.21 14.03
CA ASP A 68 7.41 1.05 13.86
C ASP A 68 6.02 1.40 13.28
N GLU A 69 5.90 2.53 12.58
CA GLU A 69 4.67 2.98 11.95
C GLU A 69 4.46 2.35 10.57
N VAL A 70 3.20 2.11 10.21
CA VAL A 70 2.80 1.70 8.86
C VAL A 70 1.86 2.74 8.27
N VAL A 71 2.20 3.28 7.10
CA VAL A 71 1.44 4.31 6.39
C VAL A 71 0.90 3.73 5.10
N TYR A 72 -0.36 3.99 4.77
CA TYR A 72 -1.00 3.49 3.54
C TYR A 72 -1.37 4.64 2.61
N TRP A 73 -1.19 4.45 1.31
CA TRP A 73 -1.56 5.46 0.32
C TRP A 73 -2.00 4.88 -1.03
N LEU A 74 -2.82 5.67 -1.75
CA LEU A 74 -3.19 5.42 -3.15
C LEU A 74 -2.36 6.32 -4.06
N ASP A 75 -1.81 5.75 -5.13
CA ASP A 75 -1.25 6.53 -6.22
C ASP A 75 -2.38 7.08 -7.10
N LEU A 76 -2.59 8.39 -7.06
CA LEU A 76 -3.59 9.09 -7.87
C LEU A 76 -2.99 9.68 -9.15
N ASP A 77 -1.72 9.37 -9.46
CA ASP A 77 -0.93 9.93 -10.57
C ASP A 77 -0.72 11.45 -10.44
N ASN A 78 0.10 12.06 -11.32
CA ASN A 78 0.52 13.46 -11.26
C ASN A 78 1.17 13.88 -9.92
N ASP A 79 1.99 13.00 -9.33
CA ASP A 79 2.63 13.23 -8.02
C ASP A 79 1.62 13.45 -6.88
N ILE A 80 0.36 13.03 -7.06
CA ILE A 80 -0.69 13.13 -6.05
C ILE A 80 -0.83 11.78 -5.36
N LEU A 81 -0.58 11.78 -4.05
CA LEU A 81 -0.76 10.61 -3.19
C LEU A 81 -1.89 10.87 -2.21
N LEU A 82 -2.77 9.89 -2.02
CA LEU A 82 -3.80 9.95 -0.98
C LEU A 82 -3.45 9.00 0.15
N VAL A 83 -2.97 9.55 1.27
CA VAL A 83 -2.79 8.81 2.53
C VAL A 83 -4.16 8.44 3.12
N THR A 84 -4.30 7.21 3.61
CA THR A 84 -5.55 6.70 4.18
C THR A 84 -5.31 5.83 5.43
N ASP A 85 -6.20 5.95 6.40
CA ASP A 85 -6.24 5.14 7.63
C ASP A 85 -7.31 4.03 7.58
N GLU A 86 -8.12 3.96 6.52
CA GLU A 86 -9.23 3.01 6.41
C GLU A 86 -8.77 1.54 6.30
N ILE A 87 -7.55 1.34 5.84
CA ILE A 87 -6.90 0.02 5.77
C ILE A 87 -6.17 -0.31 7.07
N GLY A 88 -5.56 0.69 7.69
CA GLY A 88 -4.71 0.53 8.87
C GLY A 88 -5.43 -0.11 10.04
N CYS A 89 -4.84 -1.18 10.55
CA CYS A 89 -5.20 -1.80 11.81
C CYS A 89 -4.10 -2.77 12.21
N ALA A 90 -3.99 -3.06 13.52
CA ALA A 90 -2.95 -3.93 14.05
C ALA A 90 -2.73 -5.22 13.23
N ARG A 91 -3.82 -5.86 12.76
CA ARG A 91 -3.72 -7.07 11.92
C ARG A 91 -3.01 -6.82 10.59
N ILE A 92 -3.36 -5.76 9.86
CA ILE A 92 -2.76 -5.47 8.54
C ILE A 92 -1.36 -4.90 8.73
N ASP A 93 -1.17 -4.03 9.73
CA ASP A 93 0.14 -3.47 10.07
C ASP A 93 1.14 -4.61 10.37
N ASP A 94 0.75 -5.58 11.20
CA ASP A 94 1.58 -6.74 11.52
C ASP A 94 1.90 -7.59 10.28
N MET A 95 0.93 -7.78 9.37
CA MET A 95 1.17 -8.49 8.11
C MET A 95 2.21 -7.78 7.24
N VAL A 96 2.11 -6.46 7.08
CA VAL A 96 3.07 -5.66 6.31
C VAL A 96 4.46 -5.76 6.95
N ARG A 97 4.58 -5.52 8.26
CA ARG A 97 5.84 -5.61 9.00
C ARG A 97 6.50 -6.98 8.83
N ASP A 98 5.76 -8.06 9.02
CA ASP A 98 6.31 -9.41 8.94
C ASP A 98 6.77 -9.77 7.53
N ILE A 99 6.03 -9.37 6.50
CA ILE A 99 6.38 -9.61 5.09
C ILE A 99 7.64 -8.81 4.72
N CYS A 100 7.70 -7.52 5.04
CA CYS A 100 8.87 -6.68 4.77
C CYS A 100 10.11 -7.14 5.55
N ARG A 101 9.96 -7.55 6.81
CA ARG A 101 11.06 -8.10 7.62
C ARG A 101 11.59 -9.40 7.03
N THR A 102 10.70 -10.28 6.55
CA THR A 102 11.09 -11.55 5.90
C THR A 102 11.81 -11.31 4.57
N TYR A 103 11.36 -10.32 3.79
CA TYR A 103 12.04 -9.88 2.58
C TYR A 103 13.49 -9.45 2.89
N ALA A 104 13.71 -8.65 3.93
CA ALA A 104 15.05 -8.23 4.33
C ALA A 104 15.97 -9.41 4.69
N ALA A 105 15.47 -10.37 5.46
CA ALA A 105 16.23 -11.56 5.86
C ALA A 105 16.65 -12.42 4.65
N SER A 106 15.79 -12.53 3.63
CA SER A 106 16.10 -13.29 2.41
C SER A 106 17.09 -12.58 1.47
N HIS A 107 17.17 -11.24 1.51
CA HIS A 107 18.04 -10.46 0.62
C HIS A 107 19.38 -10.07 1.26
N ALA A 108 19.52 -10.17 2.59
CA ALA A 108 20.79 -10.00 3.31
C ALA A 108 21.85 -11.08 3.01
N HIS A 109 21.48 -12.15 2.28
CA HIS A 109 22.38 -13.23 1.89
C HIS A 109 22.89 -13.13 0.44
N SER A 110 22.65 -12.00 -0.23
CA SER A 110 22.99 -11.80 -1.65
C SER A 110 24.27 -10.97 -1.90
N ASP A 111 25.05 -10.66 -0.85
CA ASP A 111 26.32 -9.93 -0.94
C ASP A 111 27.56 -10.82 -0.82
#